data_AF-Q4DL54-F1
#
_entry.id   AF-Q4DL54-F1
#
_cell.length_a   1.000
_cell.length_b   1.000
_cell.length_c   1.000
_cell.angle_alpha   90.00
_cell.angle_beta   90.00
_cell.angle_gamma   90.00
#
_symmetry.space_group_name_H-M   'P 1'
#
loop_
_entity.id
_entity.type
_entity.pdbx_description
1 polymer ?
#
loop_
_entity_poly.entity_id
_entity_poly.type
_entity_poly.pdbx_seq_one_letter_code
_entity_poly.pdbx_strand_id
1 'polypeptide(L)'
;MELSVLTSTESSQESSEEEKEKDAPECTSETSTVEQFVPALICMRCYMPIAQYDEILPHRATDAWASQVYTYELDLFENKPPLWCYSATNPSTHRFDLVRCDAVIALRRHLLSFYGQWSAEHSFFVGHEWCCVACRACQNFLGWGFRRTLNVPRDTENETLETEEDAEVPVDNNLSFVGIILTRCVGNDKFPLSQFEACAAIGALLGPS
;
A
#
# COMPACT_ATOMS: atom_id res chain seq x y z
N MET A 1 50.08 -25.40 30.22
CA MET A 1 48.84 -25.77 30.93
C MET A 1 48.00 -26.51 29.90
N GLU A 2 48.41 -27.71 29.52
CA GLU A 2 48.21 -28.99 30.24
C GLU A 2 46.80 -29.54 29.95
N LEU A 3 46.69 -30.51 29.02
CA LEU A 3 46.77 -31.98 29.26
C LEU A 3 45.39 -32.50 29.71
N SER A 4 44.66 -33.29 28.92
CA SER A 4 44.74 -34.77 28.82
C SER A 4 43.35 -35.30 28.32
N VAL A 5 43.08 -36.52 27.81
CA VAL A 5 43.85 -37.74 27.46
C VAL A 5 43.00 -38.68 26.56
N LEU A 6 43.62 -39.71 25.96
CA LEU A 6 43.06 -40.76 25.07
C LEU A 6 43.21 -42.17 25.74
N THR A 7 42.61 -43.31 25.34
CA THR A 7 41.85 -43.74 24.14
C THR A 7 41.08 -45.04 24.46
N SER A 8 40.03 -45.40 23.68
CA SER A 8 39.56 -46.79 23.46
C SER A 8 38.90 -47.51 24.69
N THR A 9 38.13 -48.62 24.60
CA THR A 9 38.31 -49.86 23.80
C THR A 9 37.03 -50.74 23.72
N GLU A 10 36.71 -51.21 22.50
CA GLU A 10 36.11 -52.49 21.98
C GLU A 10 35.06 -53.40 22.71
N SER A 11 34.49 -54.28 21.86
CA SER A 11 33.59 -55.46 22.05
C SER A 11 32.09 -55.16 22.15
N SER A 12 31.19 -55.56 21.23
CA SER A 12 30.98 -56.73 20.33
C SER A 12 30.13 -57.85 20.93
N GLN A 13 28.86 -57.96 20.48
CA GLN A 13 28.13 -59.24 20.40
C GLN A 13 27.01 -59.18 19.33
N GLU A 14 26.69 -60.34 18.77
CA GLU A 14 25.89 -60.55 17.55
C GLU A 14 24.39 -60.81 17.79
N SER A 15 23.66 -61.05 16.68
CA SER A 15 22.33 -61.69 16.54
C SER A 15 21.09 -60.81 16.81
N SER A 16 19.98 -60.96 16.09
CA SER A 16 19.70 -61.57 14.76
C SER A 16 18.27 -61.19 14.33
N GLU A 17 17.99 -61.21 13.02
CA GLU A 17 16.67 -61.47 12.40
C GLU A 17 15.44 -60.65 12.87
N GLU A 18 14.89 -59.79 12.00
CA GLU A 18 13.62 -60.04 11.28
C GLU A 18 13.11 -58.79 10.51
N GLU A 19 12.58 -59.04 9.32
CA GLU A 19 11.54 -58.33 8.57
C GLU A 19 11.26 -56.82 8.83
N LYS A 20 11.29 -56.00 7.78
CA LYS A 20 10.13 -55.83 6.87
C LYS A 20 10.35 -54.66 5.88
N GLU A 21 10.57 -55.02 4.63
CA GLU A 21 10.66 -54.12 3.49
C GLU A 21 9.34 -53.37 3.26
N LYS A 22 9.39 -52.03 3.33
CA LYS A 22 8.34 -51.13 2.84
C LYS A 22 8.98 -49.88 2.26
N ASP A 23 9.12 -49.87 0.93
CA ASP A 23 9.41 -48.65 0.17
C ASP A 23 8.39 -47.56 0.51
N ALA A 24 8.86 -46.50 1.15
CA ALA A 24 8.20 -45.21 1.17
C ALA A 24 8.93 -44.31 0.16
N PRO A 25 8.25 -43.70 -0.82
CA PRO A 25 8.88 -42.71 -1.67
C PRO A 25 9.24 -41.49 -0.80
N GLU A 26 10.53 -41.29 -0.58
CA GLU A 26 11.09 -40.16 0.15
C GLU A 26 10.88 -38.88 -0.66
N CYS A 27 9.68 -38.32 -0.56
CA CYS A 27 9.26 -37.11 -1.27
C CYS A 27 9.78 -35.85 -0.56
N THR A 28 11.10 -35.74 -0.42
CA THR A 28 11.81 -34.60 0.17
C THR A 28 11.96 -33.43 -0.82
N SER A 29 10.83 -32.97 -1.37
CA SER A 29 10.77 -31.68 -2.06
C SER A 29 10.52 -30.54 -1.05
N GLU A 30 11.41 -30.41 -0.06
CA GLU A 30 11.52 -29.20 0.76
C GLU A 30 12.13 -28.07 -0.08
N THR A 31 11.36 -27.56 -1.04
CA THR A 31 11.63 -26.25 -1.63
C THR A 31 11.40 -25.20 -0.54
N SER A 32 12.47 -24.87 0.20
CA SER A 32 12.48 -23.74 1.13
C SER A 32 12.39 -22.44 0.32
N THR A 33 11.18 -22.06 -0.06
CA THR A 33 10.91 -20.78 -0.74
C THR A 33 11.21 -19.66 0.24
N VAL A 34 12.38 -19.03 0.06
CA VAL A 34 12.81 -17.88 0.87
C VAL A 34 11.73 -16.81 0.78
N GLU A 35 11.17 -16.42 1.93
CA GLU A 35 10.14 -15.39 2.00
C GLU A 35 10.72 -14.06 1.49
N GLN A 36 10.06 -13.49 0.49
CA GLN A 36 10.44 -12.21 -0.11
C GLN A 36 9.70 -11.08 0.61
N PHE A 37 10.39 -9.97 0.81
CA PHE A 37 9.86 -8.79 1.50
C PHE A 37 9.94 -7.56 0.61
N VAL A 38 8.94 -6.68 0.72
CA VAL A 38 8.89 -5.40 0.01
C VAL A 38 8.64 -4.24 0.98
N PRO A 39 9.23 -3.05 0.73
CA PRO A 39 8.86 -1.84 1.45
C PRO A 39 7.46 -1.38 1.01
N ALA A 40 6.54 -1.32 1.96
CA ALA A 40 5.12 -1.01 1.72
C ALA A 40 4.59 0.07 2.67
N LEU A 41 3.71 0.91 2.14
CA LEU A 41 2.86 1.82 2.92
C LEU A 41 1.58 1.05 3.31
N ILE A 42 1.35 0.89 4.61
CA ILE A 42 0.24 0.07 5.13
C ILE A 42 -0.75 0.92 5.93
N CYS A 43 -2.05 0.58 5.88
CA CYS A 43 -3.08 1.27 6.65
C CYS A 43 -2.85 1.09 8.15
N MET A 44 -2.68 2.17 8.91
CA MET A 44 -2.36 2.12 10.34
C MET A 44 -3.46 1.45 11.19
N ARG A 45 -4.72 1.42 10.71
CA ARG A 45 -5.86 0.83 11.43
C ARG A 45 -6.01 -0.68 11.26
N CYS A 46 -5.65 -1.23 10.09
CA CYS A 46 -5.94 -2.62 9.73
C CYS A 46 -4.78 -3.38 9.07
N TYR A 47 -3.60 -2.74 8.96
CA TYR A 47 -2.39 -3.28 8.34
C TYR A 47 -2.51 -3.70 6.86
N MET A 48 -3.64 -3.39 6.19
CA MET A 48 -3.82 -3.58 4.75
C MET A 48 -2.73 -2.83 3.96
N PRO A 49 -1.96 -3.50 3.10
CA PRO A 49 -0.95 -2.86 2.26
C PRO A 49 -1.60 -2.00 1.17
N ILE A 50 -1.31 -0.70 1.17
CA ILE A 50 -1.93 0.28 0.27
C ILE A 50 -1.07 0.47 -0.99
N ALA A 51 0.24 0.66 -0.83
CA ALA A 51 1.19 0.88 -1.90
C ALA A 51 2.54 0.21 -1.59
N GLN A 52 3.27 -0.24 -2.62
CA GLN A 52 4.71 -0.50 -2.51
C GLN A 52 5.48 0.82 -2.67
N TYR A 53 6.73 0.87 -2.21
CA TYR A 53 7.58 2.05 -2.40
C TYR A 53 7.65 2.51 -3.86
N ASP A 54 7.80 1.58 -4.80
CA ASP A 54 7.99 1.90 -6.22
C ASP A 54 6.69 2.40 -6.90
N GLU A 55 5.58 2.49 -6.17
CA GLU A 55 4.31 3.11 -6.58
C GLU A 55 4.06 4.47 -5.89
N ILE A 56 4.97 4.92 -5.02
CA ILE A 56 4.95 6.27 -4.49
C ILE A 56 5.75 7.15 -5.46
N LEU A 57 5.12 8.21 -5.97
CA LEU A 57 5.69 9.04 -7.03
C LEU A 57 6.96 9.75 -6.54
N PRO A 58 8.16 9.43 -7.07
CA PRO A 58 9.43 9.91 -6.54
C PRO A 58 9.75 11.36 -6.94
N HIS A 59 8.95 11.94 -7.85
CA HIS A 59 9.18 13.28 -8.38
C HIS A 59 8.29 14.33 -7.69
N ARG A 60 8.90 15.46 -7.35
CA ARG A 60 8.21 16.65 -6.82
C ARG A 60 7.13 17.12 -7.77
N ALA A 61 5.95 17.41 -7.25
CA ALA A 61 4.86 18.06 -7.97
C ALA A 61 5.27 19.47 -8.40
N THR A 62 5.13 19.79 -9.69
CA THR A 62 5.24 21.17 -10.20
C THR A 62 3.94 21.95 -10.07
N ASP A 63 2.85 21.25 -9.76
CA ASP A 63 1.46 21.70 -9.69
C ASP A 63 0.91 21.81 -8.26
N ALA A 64 1.71 21.49 -7.23
CA ALA A 64 1.31 21.70 -5.83
C ALA A 64 1.05 23.19 -5.55
N TRP A 65 -0.09 23.53 -4.94
CA TRP A 65 -0.49 24.91 -4.72
C TRP A 65 0.31 25.55 -3.58
N ALA A 66 1.37 26.28 -3.95
CA ALA A 66 2.40 26.78 -3.03
C ALA A 66 1.92 27.71 -1.89
N SER A 67 0.69 28.24 -1.95
CA SER A 67 0.08 29.02 -0.86
C SER A 67 -0.53 28.16 0.25
N GLN A 68 -0.87 26.90 -0.05
CA GLN A 68 -1.52 25.96 0.87
C GLN A 68 -0.67 24.72 1.18
N VAL A 69 0.32 24.42 0.32
CA VAL A 69 1.14 23.20 0.37
C VAL A 69 2.61 23.55 0.55
N TYR A 70 3.19 23.14 1.70
CA TYR A 70 4.63 23.18 1.93
C TYR A 70 5.24 21.81 1.61
N THR A 71 6.24 21.76 0.73
CA THR A 71 6.83 20.49 0.25
C THR A 71 8.23 20.26 0.82
N TYR A 72 8.50 19.04 1.29
CA TYR A 72 9.79 18.64 1.85
C TYR A 72 10.09 17.16 1.51
N GLU A 73 11.33 16.74 1.64
CA GLU A 73 11.75 15.34 1.50
C GLU A 73 11.64 14.61 2.84
N LEU A 74 11.23 13.34 2.81
CA LEU A 74 11.01 12.51 3.99
C LEU A 74 11.56 11.09 3.78
N ASP A 75 12.41 10.65 4.71
CA ASP A 75 12.88 9.28 4.83
C ASP A 75 11.80 8.40 5.48
N LEU A 76 11.03 7.68 4.67
CA LEU A 76 9.95 6.80 5.13
C LEU A 76 10.37 5.31 5.22
N PHE A 77 11.49 4.95 4.61
CA PHE A 77 12.01 3.59 4.48
C PHE A 77 13.55 3.65 4.56
N GLU A 78 14.17 2.81 5.39
CA GLU A 78 15.58 2.90 5.79
C GLU A 78 16.56 2.75 4.61
N ASN A 79 16.19 1.94 3.61
CA ASN A 79 17.07 1.54 2.50
C ASN A 79 16.60 2.04 1.13
N LYS A 80 15.82 3.13 1.09
CA LYS A 80 15.30 3.73 -0.15
C LYS A 80 15.55 5.25 -0.16
N PRO A 81 15.61 5.89 -1.34
CA PRO A 81 15.70 7.35 -1.43
C PRO A 81 14.53 8.08 -0.74
N PRO A 82 14.74 9.33 -0.27
CA PRO A 82 13.68 10.15 0.31
C PRO A 82 12.49 10.34 -0.64
N LEU A 83 11.29 10.46 -0.07
CA LEU A 83 10.06 10.71 -0.81
C LEU A 83 9.60 12.17 -0.63
N TRP A 84 8.97 12.74 -1.66
CA TRP A 84 8.38 14.06 -1.55
C TRP A 84 7.08 14.02 -0.74
N CYS A 85 7.09 14.67 0.41
CA CYS A 85 5.93 14.94 1.24
C CYS A 85 5.34 16.33 0.96
N TYR A 86 4.02 16.43 1.05
CA TYR A 86 3.23 17.63 0.80
C TYR A 86 2.42 17.94 2.07
N SER A 87 2.86 18.95 2.83
CA SER A 87 2.16 19.42 4.02
C SER A 87 1.08 20.43 3.62
N ALA A 88 -0.12 19.92 3.36
CA ALA A 88 -1.26 20.66 2.85
C ALA A 88 -2.18 21.15 4.00
N THR A 89 -2.69 22.37 3.91
CA THR A 89 -3.64 22.94 4.89
C THR A 89 -5.01 23.13 4.24
N ASN A 90 -6.07 22.55 4.83
CA ASN A 90 -7.43 22.68 4.33
C ASN A 90 -8.12 24.00 4.81
N PRO A 91 -9.32 24.33 4.31
CA PRO A 91 -10.06 25.55 4.73
C PRO A 91 -10.38 25.60 6.23
N SER A 92 -10.57 24.44 6.86
CA SER A 92 -10.77 24.29 8.32
C SER A 92 -9.47 24.45 9.14
N THR A 93 -8.37 24.87 8.52
CA THR A 93 -7.02 25.01 9.11
C THR A 93 -6.36 23.71 9.59
N HIS A 94 -6.92 22.55 9.23
CA HIS A 94 -6.31 21.25 9.51
C HIS A 94 -5.17 20.99 8.51
N ARG A 95 -4.03 20.53 9.03
CA ARG A 95 -2.83 20.20 8.26
C ARG A 95 -2.71 18.70 8.07
N PHE A 96 -2.34 18.30 6.85
CA PHE A 96 -2.15 16.90 6.46
C PHE A 96 -0.83 16.77 5.71
N ASP A 97 0.04 15.90 6.21
CA ASP A 97 1.26 15.52 5.50
C ASP A 97 0.92 14.30 4.63
N LEU A 98 1.01 14.45 3.31
CA LEU A 98 0.64 13.42 2.34
C LEU A 98 1.77 13.09 1.36
N VAL A 99 1.81 11.84 0.91
CA VAL A 99 2.61 11.39 -0.24
C VAL A 99 1.69 11.11 -1.43
N ARG A 100 2.19 11.29 -2.66
CA ARG A 100 1.44 10.94 -3.87
C ARG A 100 1.77 9.51 -4.30
N CYS A 101 0.77 8.66 -4.41
CA CYS A 101 0.87 7.32 -4.98
C CYS A 101 0.30 7.30 -6.40
N ASP A 102 0.87 6.49 -7.28
CA ASP A 102 0.40 6.29 -8.64
C ASP A 102 -1.04 5.75 -8.66
N ALA A 103 -1.85 6.17 -9.64
CA ALA A 103 -3.24 5.75 -9.79
C ALA A 103 -3.44 4.23 -9.84
N VAL A 104 -2.40 3.46 -10.22
CA VAL A 104 -2.37 1.99 -10.21
C VAL A 104 -2.84 1.37 -8.89
N ILE A 105 -2.58 2.01 -7.74
CA ILE A 105 -2.95 1.47 -6.42
C ILE A 105 -4.47 1.42 -6.22
N ALA A 106 -5.21 2.33 -6.87
CA ALA A 106 -6.66 2.33 -6.90
C ALA A 106 -7.19 1.46 -8.06
N LEU A 107 -6.66 1.68 -9.26
CA LEU A 107 -7.19 1.13 -10.51
C LEU A 107 -6.97 -0.39 -10.68
N ARG A 108 -5.90 -0.97 -10.11
CA ARG A 108 -5.60 -2.41 -10.26
C ARG A 108 -5.84 -3.26 -9.03
N ARG A 109 -5.74 -2.68 -7.83
CA ARG A 109 -5.88 -3.43 -6.58
C ARG A 109 -7.23 -3.28 -5.91
N HIS A 110 -7.96 -2.20 -6.19
CA HIS A 110 -9.25 -1.88 -5.56
C HIS A 110 -9.25 -2.06 -4.01
N LEU A 111 -8.15 -1.66 -3.36
CA LEU A 111 -8.01 -1.64 -1.89
C LEU A 111 -8.50 -0.33 -1.26
N LEU A 112 -8.98 0.57 -2.10
CA LEU A 112 -9.43 1.92 -1.79
C LEU A 112 -10.89 2.08 -2.21
N SER A 113 -11.72 2.60 -1.30
CA SER A 113 -13.06 3.10 -1.58
C SER A 113 -12.98 4.60 -1.85
N PHE A 114 -13.67 5.08 -2.89
CA PHE A 114 -13.77 6.50 -3.25
C PHE A 114 -15.21 6.95 -2.95
N TYR A 115 -15.39 8.13 -2.35
CA TYR A 115 -16.72 8.58 -1.92
C TYR A 115 -16.83 10.11 -1.87
N GLY A 116 -18.06 10.60 -1.99
CA GLY A 116 -18.36 12.03 -2.12
C GLY A 116 -18.01 12.59 -3.52
N GLN A 117 -18.58 13.75 -3.84
CA GLN A 117 -18.43 14.34 -5.18
C GLN A 117 -17.01 14.80 -5.49
N TRP A 118 -16.61 14.67 -6.77
CA TRP A 118 -15.37 15.26 -7.27
C TRP A 118 -15.45 16.78 -7.27
N SER A 119 -14.53 17.46 -6.59
CA SER A 119 -14.51 18.92 -6.46
C SER A 119 -13.16 19.53 -6.83
N ALA A 120 -13.18 20.67 -7.52
CA ALA A 120 -12.01 21.53 -7.71
C ALA A 120 -11.79 22.50 -6.53
N GLU A 121 -12.77 22.63 -5.64
CA GLU A 121 -12.76 23.59 -4.55
C GLU A 121 -11.63 23.29 -3.57
N HIS A 122 -10.77 24.27 -3.30
CA HIS A 122 -9.61 24.13 -2.39
C HIS A 122 -8.67 22.95 -2.70
N SER A 123 -8.56 22.54 -3.98
CA SER A 123 -7.65 21.48 -4.40
C SER A 123 -6.18 21.83 -4.13
N PHE A 124 -5.46 20.90 -3.50
CA PHE A 124 -4.03 21.05 -3.18
C PHE A 124 -3.12 21.03 -4.43
N PHE A 125 -3.63 20.58 -5.58
CA PHE A 125 -2.88 20.49 -6.83
C PHE A 125 -3.64 21.21 -7.95
N VAL A 126 -2.98 22.19 -8.57
CA VAL A 126 -3.56 23.06 -9.60
C VAL A 126 -3.95 22.22 -10.82
N GLY A 127 -5.16 22.44 -11.34
CA GLY A 127 -5.70 21.69 -12.48
C GLY A 127 -6.18 20.27 -12.14
N HIS A 128 -6.32 19.94 -10.84
CA HIS A 128 -6.91 18.68 -10.39
C HIS A 128 -8.19 18.90 -9.58
N GLU A 129 -9.19 18.04 -9.81
CA GLU A 129 -10.30 17.80 -8.89
C GLU A 129 -9.94 16.68 -7.92
N TRP A 130 -10.53 16.69 -6.72
CA TRP A 130 -10.32 15.68 -5.69
C TRP A 130 -11.63 15.04 -5.21
N CYS A 131 -11.51 13.82 -4.67
CA CYS A 131 -12.59 13.03 -4.07
C CYS A 131 -12.02 12.30 -2.84
N CYS A 132 -12.82 12.01 -1.82
CA CYS A 132 -12.35 11.37 -0.58
C CYS A 132 -12.01 9.89 -0.81
N VAL A 133 -10.97 9.40 -0.13
CA VAL A 133 -10.49 8.02 -0.23
C VAL A 133 -10.36 7.37 1.14
N ALA A 134 -10.96 6.19 1.29
CA ALA A 134 -10.88 5.33 2.48
C ALA A 134 -10.25 3.97 2.18
N CYS A 135 -9.72 3.33 3.22
CA CYS A 135 -9.26 1.95 3.15
C CYS A 135 -10.46 1.00 3.05
N ARG A 136 -10.64 0.30 1.92
CA ARG A 136 -11.83 -0.55 1.67
C ARG A 136 -12.08 -1.60 2.76
N ALA A 137 -11.02 -2.10 3.38
CA ALA A 137 -11.09 -3.13 4.42
C ALA A 137 -11.57 -2.65 5.80
N CYS A 138 -11.41 -1.36 6.14
CA CYS A 138 -11.73 -0.85 7.50
C CYS A 138 -12.41 0.52 7.52
N GLN A 139 -12.74 1.04 6.33
CA GLN A 139 -13.37 2.33 6.06
C GLN A 139 -12.74 3.52 6.80
N ASN A 140 -11.44 3.42 7.10
CA ASN A 140 -10.67 4.55 7.63
C ASN A 140 -10.27 5.46 6.48
N PHE A 141 -10.66 6.73 6.56
CA PHE A 141 -10.17 7.79 5.68
C PHE A 141 -8.64 7.79 5.60
N LEU A 142 -8.11 7.72 4.37
CA LEU A 142 -6.68 7.69 4.06
C LEU A 142 -6.20 8.96 3.37
N GLY A 143 -7.08 9.73 2.72
CA GLY A 143 -6.72 10.93 1.98
C GLY A 143 -7.63 11.15 0.78
N TRP A 144 -7.06 11.50 -0.37
CA TRP A 144 -7.83 11.94 -1.53
C TRP A 144 -7.33 11.35 -2.84
N GLY A 145 -8.24 11.00 -3.73
CA GLY A 145 -7.94 10.76 -5.13
C GLY A 145 -7.88 12.08 -5.88
N PHE A 146 -6.99 12.22 -6.85
CA PHE A 146 -6.88 13.42 -7.69
C PHE A 146 -6.98 13.04 -9.16
N ARG A 147 -7.90 13.68 -9.89
CA ARG A 147 -8.06 13.55 -11.36
C ARG A 147 -7.87 14.91 -12.01
N ARG A 148 -7.46 14.95 -13.28
CA ARG A 148 -7.38 16.24 -13.99
C ARG A 148 -8.77 16.88 -14.11
N THR A 149 -8.87 18.17 -13.86
CA THR A 149 -10.09 18.93 -14.13
C THR A 149 -10.39 18.88 -15.63
N LEU A 150 -11.53 18.29 -16.00
CA LEU A 150 -12.02 18.35 -17.36
C LEU A 150 -12.54 19.77 -17.61
N ASN A 151 -11.99 20.47 -18.60
CA ASN A 151 -12.44 21.80 -19.03
C ASN A 151 -13.78 21.70 -19.79
N VAL A 152 -14.81 21.15 -19.13
CA VAL A 152 -16.20 21.21 -19.60
C VAL A 152 -16.74 22.58 -19.20
N PRO A 153 -17.18 23.43 -20.15
CA PRO A 153 -17.91 24.65 -19.81
C PRO A 153 -19.12 24.26 -18.97
N ARG A 154 -19.22 24.79 -17.74
CA ARG A 154 -20.34 24.51 -16.83
C ARG A 154 -21.60 25.29 -17.21
N ASP A 155 -21.93 25.31 -18.50
CA ASP A 155 -23.14 25.94 -19.08
C ASP A 155 -24.38 25.05 -18.85
N THR A 156 -24.44 24.37 -17.72
CA THR A 156 -25.59 23.57 -17.26
C THR A 156 -25.67 23.71 -15.74
N GLU A 157 -26.12 24.89 -15.32
CA GLU A 157 -26.52 25.15 -13.95
C GLU A 157 -27.76 24.31 -13.61
N ASN A 158 -27.82 23.76 -12.39
CA ASN A 158 -28.97 23.09 -11.77
C ASN A 158 -29.44 21.74 -12.36
N GLU A 159 -28.67 20.68 -12.11
CA GLU A 159 -29.28 19.49 -11.48
C GLU A 159 -28.61 19.24 -10.12
N THR A 160 -29.25 19.73 -9.05
CA THR A 160 -28.93 19.33 -7.67
C THR A 160 -29.45 17.91 -7.44
N LEU A 161 -28.73 16.93 -7.98
CA LEU A 161 -28.81 15.57 -7.47
C LEU A 161 -28.24 15.58 -6.06
N GLU A 162 -29.11 15.51 -5.06
CA GLU A 162 -28.78 15.17 -3.68
C GLU A 162 -28.12 13.79 -3.70
N THR A 163 -26.81 13.78 -3.92
CA THR A 163 -26.00 12.57 -3.86
C THR A 163 -25.63 12.39 -2.40
N GLU A 164 -26.04 11.28 -1.79
CA GLU A 164 -25.72 10.97 -0.40
C GLU A 164 -24.19 11.13 -0.18
N GLU A 165 -23.79 11.89 0.83
CA GLU A 165 -22.37 12.30 1.02
C GLU A 165 -21.41 11.09 1.16
N ASP A 166 -21.96 9.95 1.59
CA ASP A 166 -21.27 8.67 1.80
C ASP A 166 -21.41 7.69 0.61
N ALA A 167 -22.02 8.08 -0.51
CA ALA A 167 -22.14 7.21 -1.69
C ALA A 167 -20.76 6.90 -2.28
N GLU A 168 -20.45 5.60 -2.50
CA GLU A 168 -19.24 5.20 -3.23
C GLU A 168 -19.33 5.69 -4.68
N VAL A 169 -18.25 6.31 -5.16
CA VAL A 169 -18.13 6.88 -6.51
C VAL A 169 -17.17 6.02 -7.32
N PRO A 170 -17.56 5.53 -8.51
CA PRO A 170 -16.73 4.63 -9.29
C PRO A 170 -15.40 5.28 -9.68
N VAL A 171 -14.32 4.51 -9.56
CA VAL A 171 -12.97 4.98 -9.89
C VAL A 171 -12.84 5.18 -11.41
N ASP A 172 -12.74 6.44 -11.82
CA ASP A 172 -12.59 6.85 -13.22
C ASP A 172 -11.14 6.65 -13.72
N ASN A 173 -10.99 6.28 -14.99
CA ASN A 173 -9.71 6.19 -15.71
C ASN A 173 -8.98 7.54 -15.80
N ASN A 174 -9.66 8.67 -15.53
CA ASN A 174 -9.04 10.00 -15.44
C ASN A 174 -8.27 10.24 -14.12
N LEU A 175 -8.25 9.30 -13.17
CA LEU A 175 -7.46 9.39 -11.94
C LEU A 175 -5.96 9.58 -12.26
N SER A 176 -5.39 10.69 -11.81
CA SER A 176 -3.97 11.02 -11.99
C SER A 176 -3.10 10.33 -10.92
N PHE A 177 -3.50 10.43 -9.65
CA PHE A 177 -2.77 9.90 -8.48
C PHE A 177 -3.67 9.89 -7.24
N VAL A 178 -3.20 9.27 -6.16
CA VAL A 178 -3.85 9.29 -4.83
C VAL A 178 -2.91 9.93 -3.81
N GLY A 179 -3.37 10.96 -3.11
CA GLY A 179 -2.67 11.56 -1.98
C GLY A 179 -3.00 10.81 -0.68
N ILE A 180 -2.05 10.06 -0.14
CA ILE A 180 -2.21 9.28 1.11
C ILE A 180 -1.60 10.03 2.29
N ILE A 181 -2.38 10.22 3.34
CA ILE A 181 -2.00 10.93 4.57
C ILE A 181 -1.13 10.04 5.47
N LEU A 182 0.06 10.53 5.82
CA LEU A 182 1.07 9.81 6.60
C LEU A 182 0.72 9.64 8.09
N THR A 183 -0.31 10.33 8.60
CA THR A 183 -0.88 10.05 9.93
C THR A 183 -1.96 8.95 9.91
N ARG A 184 -2.25 8.38 8.73
CA ARG A 184 -3.24 7.30 8.50
C ARG A 184 -2.62 6.02 7.96
N CYS A 185 -1.39 6.08 7.47
CA CYS A 185 -0.60 4.94 7.00
C CYS A 185 0.83 5.01 7.55
N VAL A 186 1.50 3.87 7.64
CA VAL A 186 2.89 3.78 8.12
C VAL A 186 3.76 3.04 7.10
N GLY A 187 5.03 3.43 6.96
CA GLY A 187 6.01 2.70 6.18
C GLY A 187 6.46 1.43 6.91
N ASN A 188 6.57 0.33 6.18
CA ASN A 188 7.15 -0.93 6.65
C ASN A 188 8.14 -1.43 5.60
N ASP A 189 9.44 -1.41 5.91
CA ASP A 189 10.53 -1.85 5.03
C ASP A 189 10.47 -3.34 4.63
N LYS A 190 9.78 -4.16 5.44
CA LYS A 190 9.79 -5.63 5.33
C LYS A 190 8.38 -6.19 5.44
N PHE A 191 7.50 -5.78 4.52
CA PHE A 191 6.18 -6.40 4.39
C PHE A 191 6.27 -7.68 3.53
N PRO A 192 5.70 -8.83 3.95
CA PRO A 192 5.75 -10.07 3.17
C PRO A 192 5.10 -9.92 1.79
N LEU A 193 5.84 -10.20 0.72
CA LEU A 193 5.35 -10.06 -0.66
C LEU A 193 4.16 -11.00 -0.93
N SER A 194 4.18 -12.20 -0.39
CA SER A 194 3.08 -13.17 -0.48
C SER A 194 1.76 -12.63 0.09
N GLN A 195 1.80 -11.96 1.24
CA GLN A 195 0.64 -11.32 1.84
C GLN A 195 0.21 -10.09 1.02
N PHE A 196 1.17 -9.35 0.49
CA PHE A 196 0.92 -8.17 -0.34
C PHE A 196 0.13 -8.56 -1.61
N GLU A 197 0.60 -9.58 -2.32
CA GLU A 197 -0.02 -10.12 -3.52
C GLU A 197 -1.38 -10.74 -3.22
N ALA A 198 -1.54 -11.46 -2.11
CA ALA A 198 -2.83 -12.00 -1.66
C ALA A 198 -3.86 -10.89 -1.40
N CYS A 199 -3.49 -9.80 -0.72
CA CYS A 199 -4.36 -8.65 -0.53
C CYS A 199 -4.76 -8.01 -1.87
N ALA A 200 -3.80 -7.76 -2.76
CA ALA A 200 -4.07 -7.20 -4.09
C ALA A 200 -4.99 -8.11 -4.93
N ALA A 201 -4.83 -9.44 -4.86
CA ALA A 201 -5.67 -10.40 -5.55
C ALA A 201 -7.11 -10.43 -5.00
N ILE A 202 -7.29 -10.34 -3.68
CA ILE A 202 -8.62 -10.24 -3.06
C ILE A 202 -9.33 -8.95 -3.53
N GLY A 203 -8.64 -7.81 -3.52
CA GLY A 203 -9.22 -6.56 -4.01
C GLY A 203 -9.57 -6.61 -5.50
N ALA A 204 -8.71 -7.22 -6.33
CA ALA A 204 -9.01 -7.47 -7.75
C ALA A 204 -10.28 -8.34 -7.95
N LEU A 205 -10.50 -9.36 -7.12
CA LEU A 205 -11.70 -10.21 -7.16
C LEU A 205 -12.98 -9.48 -6.69
N LEU A 206 -12.85 -8.48 -5.81
CA LEU A 206 -13.95 -7.62 -5.37
C LEU A 206 -14.31 -6.52 -6.39
N GLY A 207 -13.54 -6.38 -7.47
CA GLY A 207 -13.75 -5.37 -8.52
C GLY A 207 -13.62 -3.92 -8.01
N PRO A 208 -13.88 -2.92 -8.87
CA PRO A 208 -14.02 -1.54 -8.40
C PRO A 208 -15.20 -1.42 -7.43
N SER A 209 -15.04 -0.54 -6.43
CA SER A 209 -16.16 0.17 -5.83
C SER A 209 -16.65 1.25 -6.81
#